data_AF-A0A3G8CGK9-F1
#
_entry.id   AF-A0A3G8CGK9-F1
#
_cell.length_a   1.000
_cell.length_b   1.000
_cell.length_c   1.000
_cell.angle_alpha   90.00
_cell.angle_beta   90.00
_cell.angle_gamma   90.00
#
_symmetry.space_group_name_H-M   'P 1'
#
loop_
_entity.id
_entity.type
_entity.pdbx_description
1 polymer ?
#
loop_
_entity_poly.entity_id
_entity_poly.type
_entity_poly.pdbx_seq_one_letter_code
_entity_poly.pdbx_strand_id
1 'polypeptide(L)'
;MKKIVKANVKPYVPLSDADVDKAIARGRKLKRLYANASNVRYQDDCISIGFSDGSRVMLPVAGLPEFEKFSQQDFQQLEVGFGGKALCCEAQDLDVSITGLIATSQPLMDLATSLVASRNGRKRSAAKSAAARANGKKGGRPRKEVLEPGDSTDT
;
A
#
# COMPACT_ATOMS: atom_id res chain seq x y z
N MET A 1 -10.83 17.40 -35.99
CA MET A 1 -10.06 18.52 -35.37
C MET A 1 -9.02 17.91 -34.43
N LYS A 2 -7.71 18.03 -34.73
CA LYS A 2 -6.63 17.45 -33.90
C LYS A 2 -6.29 18.41 -32.75
N LYS A 3 -6.41 17.97 -31.49
CA LYS A 3 -5.96 18.74 -30.32
C LYS A 3 -4.43 18.74 -30.28
N ILE A 4 -3.81 19.91 -30.42
CA ILE A 4 -2.38 20.09 -30.26
C ILE A 4 -2.12 20.38 -28.78
N VAL A 5 -1.43 19.47 -28.08
CA VAL A 5 -0.96 19.71 -26.72
C VAL A 5 0.32 20.54 -26.81
N LYS A 6 0.26 21.82 -26.41
CA LYS A 6 1.45 22.65 -26.23
C LYS A 6 2.27 22.09 -25.06
N ALA A 7 3.46 21.58 -25.34
CA ALA A 7 4.41 21.20 -24.30
C ALA A 7 4.84 22.46 -23.53
N ASN A 8 4.65 22.45 -22.21
CA ASN A 8 5.14 23.53 -21.35
C ASN A 8 6.64 23.31 -21.12
N VAL A 9 7.47 24.09 -21.82
CA VAL A 9 8.94 24.05 -21.68
C VAL A 9 9.28 24.64 -20.32
N LYS A 10 9.57 23.77 -19.35
CA LYS A 10 10.09 24.22 -18.06
C LYS A 10 11.55 24.64 -18.23
N PRO A 11 11.95 25.83 -17.77
CA PRO A 11 13.35 26.23 -17.81
C PRO A 11 14.20 25.27 -16.98
N TYR A 12 15.41 24.98 -17.46
CA TYR A 12 16.39 24.21 -16.71
C TYR A 12 16.79 25.00 -15.46
N VAL A 13 16.56 24.41 -14.29
CA VAL A 13 17.01 24.95 -13.00
C VAL A 13 18.09 24.00 -12.48
N PRO A 14 19.33 24.45 -12.27
CA PRO A 14 20.38 23.63 -11.69
C PRO A 14 19.95 23.05 -10.34
N LEU A 15 20.27 21.78 -10.09
CA LEU A 15 19.97 21.13 -8.82
C LEU A 15 20.79 21.81 -7.71
N SER A 16 20.12 22.34 -6.69
CA SER A 16 20.80 22.93 -5.54
C SER A 16 21.10 21.87 -4.46
N ASP A 17 22.05 22.16 -3.58
CA ASP A 17 22.32 21.29 -2.42
C ASP A 17 21.08 21.12 -1.53
N ALA A 18 20.26 22.17 -1.40
CA ALA A 18 18.99 22.09 -0.68
C ALA A 18 17.98 21.13 -1.34
N ASP A 19 17.99 21.02 -2.68
CA ASP A 19 17.16 20.04 -3.40
C ASP A 19 17.67 18.62 -3.18
N VAL A 20 18.99 18.43 -3.14
CA VAL A 20 19.64 17.15 -2.82
C VAL A 20 19.27 16.72 -1.40
N ASP A 21 19.41 17.61 -0.41
CA ASP A 21 19.06 17.33 0.99
C ASP A 21 17.57 17.01 1.16
N LYS A 22 16.71 17.77 0.47
CA LYS A 22 15.26 17.53 0.48
C LYS A 22 14.92 16.18 -0.14
N ALA A 23 15.61 15.78 -1.21
CA ALA A 23 15.45 14.47 -1.84
C ALA A 23 15.93 13.34 -0.91
N ILE A 24 17.07 13.50 -0.24
CA ILE A 24 17.60 12.55 0.75
C ILE A 24 16.64 12.40 1.93
N ALA A 25 16.15 13.52 2.48
CA ALA A 25 15.20 13.52 3.59
C ALA A 25 13.88 12.82 3.20
N ARG A 26 13.37 13.08 1.99
CA ARG A 26 12.20 12.39 1.44
C ARG A 26 12.46 10.89 1.28
N GLY A 27 13.62 10.50 0.78
CA GLY A 27 14.05 9.11 0.65
C GLY A 27 14.13 8.38 1.99
N ARG A 28 14.71 9.02 3.02
CA ARG A 28 14.76 8.49 4.39
C ARG A 28 13.37 8.32 5.01
N LYS A 29 12.45 9.25 4.76
CA LYS A 29 11.06 9.14 5.24
C LYS A 29 10.31 8.00 4.53
N LEU A 30 10.57 7.80 3.23
CA LEU A 30 10.03 6.67 2.47
C LEU A 30 10.61 5.33 2.91
N LYS A 31 11.90 5.24 3.32
CA LYS A 31 12.52 4.01 3.86
C LYS A 31 11.76 3.41 5.06
N ARG A 32 10.97 4.21 5.81
CA ARG A 32 10.13 3.72 6.91
C ARG A 32 8.76 3.17 6.47
N LEU A 33 8.36 3.39 5.23
CA LEU A 33 7.01 3.07 4.74
C LEU A 33 6.94 1.77 3.93
N TYR A 34 8.06 1.29 3.40
CA TYR A 34 8.11 0.04 2.65
C TYR A 34 8.43 -1.11 3.60
N ALA A 35 7.83 -2.27 3.31
CA ALA A 35 8.13 -3.50 4.01
C ALA A 35 9.61 -3.82 3.76
N ASN A 36 10.46 -3.55 4.77
CA ASN A 36 11.90 -3.79 4.67
C ASN A 36 12.12 -5.28 4.95
N ALA A 37 12.18 -6.06 3.88
CA ALA A 37 12.49 -7.47 3.99
C ALA A 37 13.90 -7.66 4.58
N SER A 38 14.05 -8.71 5.38
CA SER A 38 15.28 -9.07 6.07
C SER A 38 15.87 -10.38 5.55
N ASN A 39 15.04 -11.28 5.04
CA ASN A 39 15.46 -12.56 4.47
C ASN A 39 14.43 -13.07 3.45
N VAL A 40 14.87 -14.02 2.62
CA VAL A 40 14.05 -14.77 1.69
C VAL A 40 14.38 -16.25 1.80
N ARG A 41 13.39 -17.12 1.61
CA ARG A 41 13.55 -18.57 1.52
C ARG A 41 12.59 -19.14 0.50
N TYR A 42 12.98 -20.20 -0.18
CA TYR A 42 12.10 -21.01 -1.00
C TYR A 42 11.72 -22.29 -0.26
N GLN A 43 10.42 -22.56 -0.12
CA GLN A 43 9.87 -23.76 0.52
C GLN A 43 8.46 -24.01 0.01
N ASP A 44 8.07 -25.29 -0.14
CA ASP A 44 6.71 -25.69 -0.55
C ASP A 44 6.20 -24.97 -1.80
N ASP A 45 7.06 -24.84 -2.82
CA ASP A 45 6.79 -24.11 -4.07
C ASP A 45 6.38 -22.63 -3.89
N CYS A 46 6.77 -22.06 -2.75
CA CYS A 46 6.51 -20.69 -2.37
C CYS A 46 7.79 -19.94 -2.01
N ILE A 47 7.81 -18.65 -2.34
CA ILE A 47 8.80 -17.70 -1.84
C ILE A 47 8.28 -17.12 -0.53
N SER A 48 9.01 -17.39 0.55
CA SER A 48 8.79 -16.81 1.88
C SER A 48 9.67 -15.58 2.05
N ILE A 49 9.06 -14.41 2.12
CA ILE A 49 9.72 -13.12 2.37
C ILE A 49 9.54 -12.76 3.84
N GLY A 50 10.65 -12.70 4.60
CA GLY A 50 10.65 -12.36 6.01
C GLY A 50 10.95 -10.88 6.28
N PHE A 51 10.36 -10.34 7.33
CA PHE A 51 10.56 -8.96 7.78
C PHE A 51 11.32 -8.91 9.11
N SER A 52 11.77 -7.72 9.51
CA SER A 52 12.58 -7.51 10.72
C SER A 52 11.86 -7.86 12.02
N ASP A 53 10.52 -7.87 12.02
CA ASP A 53 9.68 -8.22 13.17
C ASP A 53 9.40 -9.74 13.27
N GLY A 54 10.00 -10.54 12.39
CA GLY A 54 9.81 -11.99 12.33
C GLY A 54 8.56 -12.43 11.57
N SER A 55 7.69 -11.48 11.16
CA SER A 55 6.58 -11.79 10.26
C SER A 55 7.09 -12.20 8.89
N ARG A 56 6.28 -12.97 8.16
CA ARG A 56 6.59 -13.40 6.79
C ARG A 56 5.37 -13.36 5.91
N VAL A 57 5.59 -13.13 4.62
CA VAL A 57 4.60 -13.33 3.57
C VAL A 57 5.09 -14.46 2.68
N MET A 58 4.25 -15.46 2.45
CA MET A 58 4.52 -16.55 1.51
C MET A 58 3.71 -16.34 0.24
N LEU A 59 4.39 -16.37 -0.90
CA LEU A 59 3.78 -16.20 -2.21
C LEU A 59 4.07 -17.46 -3.06
N PRO A 60 3.06 -18.08 -3.67
CA PRO A 60 3.30 -19.18 -4.59
C PRO A 60 4.11 -18.69 -5.78
N VAL A 61 5.07 -19.49 -6.22
CA VAL A 61 5.84 -19.21 -7.44
C VAL A 61 4.96 -19.38 -8.69
N ALA A 62 3.97 -20.28 -8.61
CA ALA A 62 3.00 -20.48 -9.67
C ALA A 62 2.25 -19.17 -9.99
N GLY A 63 2.38 -18.69 -11.23
CA GLY A 63 1.77 -17.45 -11.71
C GLY A 63 2.64 -16.21 -11.56
N LEU A 64 3.92 -16.35 -11.19
CA LEU A 64 4.92 -15.29 -11.23
C LEU A 64 5.86 -15.51 -12.43
N PRO A 65 5.67 -14.76 -13.55
CA PRO A 65 6.47 -14.93 -14.77
C PRO A 65 7.98 -14.78 -14.54
N GLU A 66 8.37 -13.98 -13.54
CA GLU A 66 9.76 -13.72 -13.19
C GLU A 66 10.52 -14.98 -12.76
N PHE A 67 9.81 -16.00 -12.29
CA PHE A 67 10.39 -17.22 -11.73
C PHE A 67 10.09 -18.48 -12.55
N GLU A 68 9.42 -18.38 -13.70
CA GLU A 68 9.07 -19.55 -14.54
C GLU A 68 10.28 -20.37 -15.00
N LYS A 69 11.44 -19.73 -15.14
CA LYS A 69 12.68 -20.37 -15.60
C LYS A 69 13.63 -20.70 -14.45
N PHE A 70 13.26 -20.41 -13.21
CA PHE A 70 14.13 -20.67 -12.06
C PHE A 70 14.19 -22.17 -11.76
N SER A 71 15.41 -22.68 -11.64
CA SER A 71 15.67 -23.98 -11.04
C SER A 71 15.66 -23.90 -9.51
N GLN A 72 15.63 -25.05 -8.84
CA GLN A 72 15.77 -25.06 -7.37
C GLN A 72 17.08 -24.46 -6.88
N GLN A 73 18.17 -24.56 -7.66
CA GLN A 73 19.45 -23.96 -7.31
C GLN A 73 19.41 -22.43 -7.44
N ASP A 74 18.62 -21.88 -8.37
CA ASP A 74 18.44 -20.44 -8.50
C ASP A 74 17.65 -19.88 -7.32
N PHE A 75 16.61 -20.60 -6.88
CA PHE A 75 15.86 -20.22 -5.68
C PHE A 75 16.71 -20.19 -4.41
N GLN A 76 17.74 -21.04 -4.30
CA GLN A 76 18.67 -21.02 -3.17
C GLN A 76 19.62 -19.81 -3.20
N GLN A 77 19.81 -19.20 -4.37
CA GLN A 77 20.66 -18.03 -4.58
C GLN A 77 19.87 -16.71 -4.48
N LEU A 78 18.57 -16.77 -4.17
CA LEU A 78 17.79 -15.56 -3.96
C LEU A 78 18.25 -14.82 -2.71
N GLU A 79 18.48 -13.53 -2.86
CA GLU A 79 18.85 -12.63 -1.78
C GLU A 79 17.91 -11.44 -1.70
N VAL A 80 17.89 -10.79 -0.54
CA VAL A 80 17.13 -9.54 -0.36
C VAL A 80 18.06 -8.36 -0.65
N GLY A 81 17.78 -7.67 -1.76
CA GLY A 81 18.55 -6.51 -2.20
C GLY A 81 17.87 -5.16 -1.99
N PHE A 82 18.51 -4.11 -2.51
CA PHE A 82 18.01 -2.73 -2.54
C PHE A 82 17.53 -2.18 -1.18
N GLY A 83 18.19 -2.63 -0.10
CA GLY A 83 17.84 -2.25 1.27
C GLY A 83 16.49 -2.80 1.72
N GLY A 84 16.16 -4.05 1.34
CA GLY A 84 14.95 -4.74 1.78
C GLY A 84 13.76 -4.59 0.84
N LYS A 85 13.97 -4.18 -0.42
CA LYS A 85 12.89 -3.77 -1.34
C LYS A 85 12.72 -4.68 -2.55
N ALA A 86 13.74 -5.47 -2.87
CA ALA A 86 13.72 -6.36 -4.01
C ALA A 86 14.28 -7.72 -3.61
N LEU A 87 13.86 -8.74 -4.35
CA LEU A 87 14.56 -10.00 -4.42
C LEU A 87 15.53 -9.92 -5.59
N CYS A 88 16.76 -10.37 -5.36
CA CYS A 88 17.85 -10.32 -6.31
C CYS A 88 18.39 -11.73 -6.53
N CYS A 89 18.74 -12.06 -7.76
CA CYS A 89 19.49 -13.27 -8.09
C CYS A 89 20.48 -12.92 -9.20
N GLU A 90 21.76 -12.82 -8.86
CA GLU A 90 22.81 -12.45 -9.82
C GLU A 90 22.97 -13.49 -10.93
N ALA A 91 22.84 -14.78 -10.61
CA ALA A 91 22.97 -15.87 -11.58
C ALA A 91 21.92 -15.81 -12.71
N GLN A 92 20.77 -15.20 -12.44
CA GLN A 92 19.65 -15.07 -13.38
C GLN A 92 19.46 -13.62 -13.88
N ASP A 93 20.35 -12.71 -13.50
CA ASP A 93 20.22 -11.26 -13.76
C ASP A 93 18.81 -10.73 -13.40
N LEU A 94 18.29 -11.19 -12.26
CA LEU A 94 16.94 -10.90 -11.81
C LEU A 94 16.95 -9.90 -10.64
N ASP A 95 16.23 -8.79 -10.82
CA ASP A 95 15.85 -7.86 -9.76
C ASP A 95 14.34 -7.63 -9.79
N VAL A 96 13.63 -8.10 -8.77
CA VAL A 96 12.16 -8.00 -8.71
C VAL A 96 11.68 -7.32 -7.42
N SER A 97 10.76 -6.36 -7.56
CA SER A 97 10.23 -5.61 -6.41
C SER A 97 9.39 -6.49 -5.49
N ILE A 98 9.72 -6.52 -4.19
CA ILE A 98 8.96 -7.25 -3.17
C ILE A 98 7.53 -6.71 -3.06
N THR A 99 7.35 -5.39 -3.12
CA THR A 99 6.00 -4.79 -3.13
C THR A 99 5.22 -5.16 -4.40
N GLY A 100 5.91 -5.29 -5.54
CA GLY A 100 5.29 -5.76 -6.78
C GLY A 100 4.82 -7.20 -6.65
N LEU A 101 5.66 -8.08 -6.10
CA LEU A 101 5.32 -9.47 -5.84
C LEU A 101 4.12 -9.61 -4.90
N ILE A 102 4.10 -8.88 -3.78
CA ILE A 102 2.96 -8.93 -2.85
C ILE A 102 1.67 -8.43 -3.54
N ALA A 103 1.80 -7.44 -4.42
CA ALA A 103 0.66 -6.85 -5.12
C ALA A 103 0.02 -7.77 -6.17
N THR A 104 0.66 -8.89 -6.55
CA THR A 104 0.03 -9.89 -7.42
C THR A 104 -1.08 -10.67 -6.72
N SER A 105 -1.08 -10.69 -5.38
CA SER A 105 -2.11 -11.36 -4.59
C SER A 105 -3.31 -10.45 -4.32
N GLN A 106 -4.38 -10.62 -5.09
CA GLN A 106 -5.61 -9.86 -4.92
C GLN A 106 -6.18 -9.93 -3.48
N PRO A 107 -6.25 -11.09 -2.81
CA PRO A 107 -6.74 -11.15 -1.43
C PRO A 107 -5.91 -10.34 -0.43
N LEU A 108 -4.58 -10.34 -0.57
CA LEU A 108 -3.70 -9.51 0.28
C LEU A 108 -3.93 -8.02 0.03
N MET A 109 -4.14 -7.64 -1.23
CA MET A 109 -4.44 -6.26 -1.61
C MET A 109 -5.80 -5.78 -1.12
N ASP A 110 -6.82 -6.63 -1.18
CA ASP A 110 -8.15 -6.33 -0.65
C ASP A 110 -8.12 -6.15 0.88
N LEU A 111 -7.39 -7.04 1.58
CA LEU A 111 -7.15 -6.92 3.02
C LEU A 111 -6.43 -5.61 3.38
N ALA A 112 -5.32 -5.31 2.69
CA ALA A 112 -4.57 -4.08 2.92
C ALA A 112 -5.44 -2.84 2.68
N THR A 113 -6.23 -2.84 1.60
CA THR A 113 -7.15 -1.76 1.26
C THR A 113 -8.22 -1.58 2.34
N SER A 114 -8.82 -2.66 2.81
CA SER A 114 -9.83 -2.64 3.89
C SER A 114 -9.25 -2.08 5.20
N LEU A 115 -8.03 -2.50 5.58
CA LEU A 115 -7.35 -2.01 6.78
C LEU A 115 -7.05 -0.51 6.68
N VAL A 116 -6.56 -0.05 5.54
CA VAL A 116 -6.29 1.38 5.28
C VAL A 116 -7.59 2.19 5.31
N ALA A 117 -8.65 1.70 4.66
CA ALA A 117 -9.96 2.34 4.64
C ALA A 117 -10.53 2.47 6.06
N SER A 118 -10.49 1.39 6.85
CA SER A 118 -10.92 1.39 8.26
C SER A 118 -10.13 2.39 9.11
N ARG A 119 -8.79 2.39 8.99
CA ARG A 119 -7.91 3.31 9.73
C ARG A 119 -8.18 4.77 9.37
N ASN A 120 -8.36 5.07 8.08
CA ASN A 120 -8.67 6.41 7.61
C ASN A 120 -10.10 6.84 7.98
N GLY A 121 -11.06 5.91 7.97
CA GLY A 121 -12.43 6.13 8.43
C GLY A 121 -12.48 6.51 9.90
N ARG A 122 -11.68 5.82 10.74
CA ARG A 122 -11.59 6.05 12.20
C ARG A 122 -10.88 7.35 12.57
N LYS A 123 -10.01 7.88 11.71
CA LYS A 123 -9.27 9.12 11.98
C LYS A 123 -10.25 10.30 12.08
N ARG A 124 -10.46 10.78 13.32
CA ARG A 124 -11.18 12.03 13.60
C ARG A 124 -10.24 13.20 13.30
N SER A 125 -10.68 14.14 12.48
CA SER A 125 -9.94 15.37 12.21
C SER A 125 -10.83 16.58 12.47
N ALA A 126 -10.22 17.73 12.78
CA ALA A 126 -10.95 18.99 12.98
C ALA A 126 -11.76 19.36 11.73
N ALA A 127 -11.16 19.20 10.54
CA ALA A 127 -11.82 19.40 9.26
C ALA A 127 -13.02 18.44 9.05
N LYS A 128 -12.87 17.13 9.34
CA LYS A 128 -13.96 16.15 9.23
C LYS A 128 -15.09 16.46 10.22
N SER A 129 -14.76 16.95 11.41
CA SER A 129 -15.71 17.36 12.44
C SER A 129 -16.47 18.64 12.05
N ALA A 130 -15.77 19.64 11.51
CA ALA A 130 -16.37 20.87 11.00
C ALA A 130 -17.30 20.59 9.82
N ALA A 131 -16.86 19.75 8.87
CA ALA A 131 -17.68 19.29 7.75
C ALA A 131 -18.92 18.52 8.22
N ALA A 132 -18.77 17.61 9.20
CA ALA A 132 -19.91 16.87 9.76
C ALA A 132 -20.94 17.81 10.43
N ARG A 133 -20.50 18.85 11.14
CA ARG A 133 -21.41 19.87 11.71
C ARG A 133 -22.11 20.67 10.63
N ALA A 134 -21.40 21.12 9.60
CA ALA A 134 -21.98 21.83 8.47
C ALA A 134 -23.01 20.97 7.72
N ASN A 135 -22.72 19.67 7.54
CA ASN A 135 -23.65 18.72 6.92
C ASN A 135 -24.85 18.41 7.83
N GLY A 136 -24.65 18.31 9.14
CA GLY A 136 -25.75 18.13 10.10
C GLY A 136 -26.75 19.29 10.09
N LYS A 137 -26.30 20.53 9.83
CA LYS A 137 -27.18 21.69 9.64
C LYS A 137 -28.04 21.60 8.38
N LYS A 138 -27.65 20.79 7.39
CA LYS A 138 -28.41 20.59 6.13
C LYS A 138 -29.48 19.49 6.24
N GLY A 139 -29.73 18.96 7.44
CA GLY A 139 -30.69 17.88 7.68
C GLY A 139 -29.99 16.54 7.90
N GLY A 140 -29.63 16.27 9.15
CA GLY A 140 -29.15 14.94 9.57
C GLY A 140 -30.26 13.89 9.56
N ARG A 141 -29.91 12.63 9.90
CA ARG A 141 -30.89 11.54 10.02
C ARG A 141 -32.02 11.98 10.98
N PRO A 142 -33.29 12.03 10.52
CA PRO A 142 -34.42 12.41 11.35
C PRO A 142 -34.45 11.54 12.62
N ARG A 143 -34.77 12.16 13.76
CA ARG A 143 -34.88 11.44 15.03
C ARG A 143 -36.04 10.45 14.87
N LYS A 144 -35.82 9.19 15.23
CA LYS A 144 -36.88 8.18 15.27
C LYS A 144 -37.90 8.66 16.31
N GLU A 145 -39.13 8.93 15.88
CA GLU A 145 -40.21 9.28 16.80
C GLU A 145 -40.47 8.11 17.74
N VAL A 146 -40.49 8.40 19.04
CA VAL A 146 -41.01 7.48 20.05
C VAL A 146 -42.52 7.61 19.93
N LEU A 147 -43.18 6.57 19.43
CA LEU A 147 -44.63 6.45 19.51
C LEU A 147 -44.96 6.29 21.00
N GLU A 148 -45.55 7.33 21.60
CA GLU A 148 -46.17 7.20 22.92
C GLU A 148 -47.33 6.20 22.81
N PRO A 149 -47.46 5.25 23.75
CA PRO A 149 -48.56 4.30 23.74
C PRO A 149 -49.86 5.08 23.95
N GLY A 150 -50.73 5.06 22.93
CA GLY A 150 -52.02 5.73 23.00
C GLY A 150 -52.86 5.14 24.13
N ASP A 151 -53.39 6.03 24.99
CA ASP A 151 -54.47 5.69 25.91
C ASP A 151 -55.69 5.24 25.10
N SER A 152 -55.85 3.93 24.97
CA SER A 152 -57.11 3.30 24.62
C SER A 152 -58.03 3.37 25.85
N THR A 153 -58.87 4.41 25.91
CA THR A 153 -60.08 4.37 26.74
C THR A 153 -61.20 3.85 25.84
N ASP A 154 -61.44 2.54 25.94
CA ASP A 154 -62.62 1.87 25.38
C ASP A 154 -63.60 1.66 26.55
N THR A 155 -64.77 2.29 26.46
CA THR A 155 -65.99 2.02 27.24
C THR A 155 -67.14 1.90 26.26
#